data_AF-X1B4T8-F1
#
_entry.id   AF-X1B4T8-F1
#
_cell.length_a   1.000
_cell.length_b   1.000
_cell.length_c   1.000
_cell.angle_alpha   90.00
_cell.angle_beta   90.00
_cell.angle_gamma   90.00
#
_symmetry.space_group_name_H-M   'P 1'
#
loop_
_entity.id
_entity.type
_entity.pdbx_description
1 polymer ?
#
loop_
_entity_poly.entity_id
_entity_poly.type
_entity_poly.pdbx_seq_one_letter_code
_entity_poly.pdbx_strand_id
1 'polypeptide(L)' 'VKGRDRQGKTIRIKATGLMAQALEHELDHLNGILYIDHIEGQDKLHKIETETEAGEM' A
#
# COMPACT_ATOMS: atom_id res chain seq x y z
N VAL A 1 -10.42 9.37 -4.04
CA VAL A 1 -9.39 10.27 -3.48
C VAL A 1 -9.36 11.61 -4.22
N LYS A 2 -9.09 12.72 -3.53
CA LYS A 2 -8.81 14.05 -4.13
C LYS A 2 -7.37 14.42 -3.81
N GLY A 3 -6.69 15.12 -4.72
CA GLY A 3 -5.31 15.54 -4.50
C GLY A 3 -4.86 16.56 -5.54
N ARG A 4 -3.55 16.81 -5.57
CA ARG A 4 -2.90 17.61 -6.62
C ARG A 4 -1.85 16.75 -7.31
N ASP A 5 -1.71 16.91 -8.61
CA ASP A 5 -0.62 16.29 -9.36
C ASP A 5 0.72 16.99 -9.09
N ARG A 6 1.80 16.52 -9.74
CA ARG A 6 3.16 17.06 -9.59
C ARG A 6 3.29 18.53 -10.03
N GLN A 7 2.35 19.05 -10.81
CA GLN A 7 2.31 20.44 -11.27
C GLN A 7 1.36 21.29 -10.41
N GLY A 8 0.76 20.71 -9.37
CA GLY A 8 -0.17 21.39 -8.47
C GLY A 8 -1.59 21.51 -9.04
N LYS A 9 -1.94 20.83 -10.13
CA LYS A 9 -3.32 20.83 -10.64
C LYS A 9 -4.17 19.88 -9.82
N THR A 10 -5.39 20.31 -9.45
CA THR A 10 -6.34 19.48 -8.69
C THR A 10 -6.82 18.29 -9.52
N ILE A 11 -6.78 17.11 -8.91
CA ILE A 11 -7.23 15.85 -9.52
C ILE A 11 -8.18 15.10 -8.58
N ARG A 12 -9.00 14.22 -9.18
CA ARG A 12 -9.88 13.30 -8.45
C ARG A 12 -9.78 11.90 -9.04
N ILE A 13 -9.44 10.93 -8.20
CA ILE A 13 -9.28 9.53 -8.58
C ILE A 13 -10.45 8.74 -7.98
N LYS A 14 -11.20 8.03 -8.85
CA LYS A 14 -12.15 6.99 -8.47
C LYS A 14 -11.48 5.64 -8.73
N ALA A 15 -11.45 4.79 -7.73
CA ALA A 15 -10.84 3.47 -7.82
C ALA A 15 -11.71 2.46 -7.07
N THR A 16 -11.59 1.19 -7.45
CA THR A 16 -12.22 0.04 -6.80
C THR A 16 -11.21 -1.11 -6.78
N GLY A 17 -11.49 -2.15 -5.98
CA GLY A 17 -10.61 -3.31 -5.85
C GLY A 17 -9.18 -2.95 -5.43
N LEU A 18 -8.18 -3.58 -6.05
CA LEU A 18 -6.77 -3.40 -5.70
C LEU A 18 -6.29 -1.95 -5.79
N MET A 19 -6.78 -1.18 -6.76
CA MET A 19 -6.39 0.22 -6.89
C MET A 19 -6.95 1.09 -5.76
N ALA A 20 -8.15 0.76 -5.24
CA ALA A 20 -8.67 1.46 -4.07
C ALA A 20 -7.83 1.14 -2.82
N GLN A 21 -7.52 -0.13 -2.61
CA GLN A 21 -6.69 -0.58 -1.49
C GLN A 21 -5.28 0.04 -1.51
N ALA A 22 -4.63 0.08 -2.68
CA ALA A 22 -3.33 0.73 -2.82
C ALA A 22 -3.39 2.22 -2.47
N LEU A 23 -4.43 2.93 -2.93
CA LEU A 23 -4.60 4.35 -2.57
C LEU A 23 -4.84 4.55 -1.07
N GLU A 24 -5.58 3.67 -0.42
CA GLU A 24 -5.80 3.70 1.03
C GLU A 24 -4.49 3.46 1.78
N HIS A 25 -3.71 2.45 1.38
CA HIS A 25 -2.41 2.13 1.97
C HIS A 25 -1.43 3.31 1.96
N GLU A 26 -1.28 3.97 0.81
CA GLU A 26 -0.36 5.12 0.70
C GLU A 26 -0.84 6.33 1.51
N LEU A 27 -2.17 6.51 1.64
CA LEU A 27 -2.72 7.59 2.47
C LEU A 27 -2.53 7.30 3.96
N ASP A 28 -2.63 6.04 4.38
CA ASP A 28 -2.39 5.62 5.76
C ASP A 28 -0.96 5.91 6.20
N HIS A 29 0.02 5.74 5.31
CA HIS A 29 1.41 6.13 5.59
C HIS A 29 1.57 7.62 5.91
N LEU A 30 0.73 8.50 5.32
CA LEU A 30 0.73 9.93 5.67
C LEU A 30 0.23 10.19 7.10
N ASN A 31 -0.58 9.26 7.64
CA ASN A 31 -1.09 9.30 9.01
C ASN A 31 -0.25 8.46 9.98
N GLY A 32 0.87 7.89 9.53
CA GLY A 32 1.71 7.00 10.34
C GLY A 32 1.10 5.63 10.61
N ILE A 33 0.12 5.20 9.83
CA ILE A 33 -0.54 3.90 9.94
C ILE A 33 0.14 2.93 8.95
N LEU A 34 0.44 1.72 9.42
CA LEU A 34 1.00 0.63 8.64
C LEU A 34 -0.08 -0.39 8.29
N TYR A 35 0.15 -1.16 7.23
CA TYR A 35 -0.78 -2.21 6.81
C TYR A 35 -1.06 -3.24 7.94
N ILE A 36 -0.05 -3.54 8.74
CA ILE A 36 -0.17 -4.47 9.87
C ILE A 36 -1.04 -3.93 11.01
N ASP A 37 -1.33 -2.64 11.05
CA ASP A 37 -2.20 -2.06 12.08
C ASP A 37 -3.69 -2.37 11.80
N HIS A 38 -4.02 -2.79 10.57
CA HIS A 38 -5.38 -3.15 10.16
C HIS A 38 -5.68 -4.65 10.23
N ILE A 39 -4.68 -5.50 10.52
CA ILE A 39 -4.92 -6.94 10.62
C ILE A 39 -5.71 -7.24 11.90
N GLU A 40 -6.67 -8.16 11.85
CA GLU A 40 -7.48 -8.54 13.01
C GLU A 40 -6.65 -9.17 14.15
N GLY A 41 -5.51 -9.77 13.81
CA GLY A 41 -4.63 -10.45 14.76
C GLY A 41 -3.33 -10.91 14.12
N GLN A 42 -2.31 -11.12 14.96
CA GLN A 42 -0.99 -11.58 14.54
C GLN A 42 -0.99 -13.01 13.98
N ASP A 43 -1.99 -13.81 14.35
CA ASP A 43 -2.21 -15.18 13.86
C ASP A 43 -2.48 -15.25 12.35
N LYS A 44 -2.89 -14.14 11.73
CA LYS A 44 -3.10 -14.03 10.27
C LYS A 44 -1.83 -13.65 9.50
N LEU A 45 -0.70 -13.43 10.18
CA LEU A 45 0.56 -13.14 9.51
C LEU A 45 1.24 -14.43 9.06
N HIS A 46 1.63 -14.46 7.79
CA HIS A 46 2.38 -15.57 7.21
C HIS A 46 3.78 -15.10 6.87
N LYS A 47 4.79 -15.86 7.32
CA LYS A 47 6.17 -15.62 6.92
C LYS A 47 6.30 -15.97 5.44
N ILE A 48 6.78 -15.03 4.65
CA ILE A 48 7.13 -15.26 3.24
C ILE A 48 8.59 -15.73 3.22
N GLU A 49 8.83 -16.92 2.70
CA GLU A 49 10.18 -17.36 2.35
C GLU A 49 10.56 -16.68 1.04
N THR A 50 11.53 -15.77 1.09
CA THR A 50 12.10 -15.19 -0.13
C THR A 50 13.08 -16.20 -0.70
N GLU A 51 12.89 -16.62 -1.96
CA GLU A 51 13.94 -17.25 -2.76
C GLU A 51 15.03 -16.21 -3.02
N THR A 52 15.95 -16.06 -2.07
CA THR A 52 17.19 -15.30 -2.25
C THR A 52 18.25 -16.24 -2.84
N GLU A 53 18.83 -15.82 -3.98
CA GLU A 53 20.03 -16.35 -4.67
C GLU A 53 19.84 -17.46 -5.73
N ALA A 54 19.44 -17.07 -6.94
CA ALA A 54 19.77 -17.79 -8.19
C ALA A 54 19.99 -16.78 -9.34
N GLY A 55 20.92 -15.85 -9.15
CA GLY A 55 21.19 -14.77 -10.13
C GLY A 55 22.59 -14.16 -10.08
N GLU A 56 23.56 -14.84 -9.47
CA GLU A 56 24.99 -14.53 -9.68
C GLU A 56 25.60 -15.67 -10.50
N MET A 57 25.67 -15.45 -11.82
CA MET A 57 26.72 -15.88 -12.76
C MET A 57 26.43 -15.30 -14.14
#